data_AF-A0A7Y9X7E8-F1
#
_entry.id   AF-A0A7Y9X7E8-F1
#
_cell.length_a   1.000
_cell.length_b   1.000
_cell.length_c   1.000
_cell.angle_alpha   90.00
_cell.angle_beta   90.00
_cell.angle_gamma   90.00
#
_symmetry.space_group_name_H-M   'P 1'
#
loop_
_entity.id
_entity.type
_entity.pdbx_description
1 polymer ?
#
loop_
_entity_poly.entity_id
_entity_poly.type
_entity_poly.pdbx_seq_one_letter_code
_entity_poly.pdbx_strand_id
1 'polypeptide(L)'
;MTIQHTSTENTGITAYVPPNPVRYNDPAEYIDFARPIAENYLPFDSRSNGALEEAAFGEETALERERALWELADRASAQALPAIKRFLDRESDSKARQGALWLALKSAGDQAVHLLQDHRDDEDPEVADWARILRTDATGQAEARVYSSARVEETGGFDQTVPLVISGNVIVDMPETGPVRAVLSPQWFESLLGRVLASTNVETIRTDLTIEKRIEGFNADGSPHLEVYPFRGTSVPYGDRYLEHTYLSETLRPYFPSGIVGQGEPVDVPIALSRVAMTSFARQGEFGIEGSGARADRLRSAEMPFVQSVRGRYFGWAAVNLEATMEAGQVEAGHVQLGNPTDPVAGERTNARLYGTFRGKSGDYTGAGRQMTLNTEKCHGSPDGRIDVLSEDEAQA
;
A
#
# COMPACT_ATOMS: atom_id res chain seq x y z
N MET A 1 57.39 -0.04 32.94
CA MET A 1 55.94 -0.30 32.94
C MET A 1 55.51 -0.27 31.49
N THR A 2 55.28 -1.44 30.91
CA THR A 2 55.07 -1.62 29.47
C THR A 2 53.59 -1.41 29.19
N ILE A 3 53.25 -0.37 28.43
CA ILE A 3 51.89 -0.11 27.97
C ILE A 3 51.64 -1.06 26.80
N GLN A 4 50.73 -2.02 26.99
CA GLN A 4 50.24 -2.87 25.93
C GLN A 4 49.38 -2.05 24.96
N HIS A 5 49.75 -2.06 23.69
CA HIS A 5 48.89 -1.62 22.59
C HIS A 5 47.75 -2.63 22.42
N THR A 6 46.51 -2.20 22.64
CA THR A 6 45.33 -2.85 22.07
C THR A 6 44.97 -2.14 20.77
N SER A 7 45.10 -2.86 19.66
CA SER A 7 44.66 -2.47 18.33
C SER A 7 43.18 -2.77 18.16
N THR A 8 42.37 -1.74 17.85
CA THR A 8 41.59 -1.61 16.61
C THR A 8 40.55 -0.52 16.81
N GLU A 9 40.77 0.61 16.15
CA GLU A 9 39.73 1.58 15.84
C GLU A 9 38.69 0.88 14.93
N ASN A 10 37.47 0.72 15.42
CA ASN A 10 36.32 0.43 14.57
C ASN A 10 35.79 1.77 14.03
N THR A 11 36.31 2.22 12.89
CA THR A 11 35.78 3.37 12.13
C THR A 11 34.56 2.96 11.28
N GLY A 12 33.50 2.49 11.94
CA GLY A 12 32.24 2.12 11.28
C GLY A 12 31.05 2.30 12.21
N ILE A 13 29.91 2.72 11.65
CA ILE A 13 28.64 2.88 12.40
C ILE A 13 28.26 1.51 12.97
N THR A 14 28.41 1.37 14.28
CA THR A 14 27.97 0.18 15.00
C THR A 14 26.50 0.40 15.35
N ALA A 15 25.60 -0.36 14.73
CA ALA A 15 24.19 -0.36 15.14
C ALA A 15 24.11 -0.93 16.57
N TYR A 16 23.72 -0.09 17.53
CA TYR A 16 23.74 -0.43 18.96
C TYR A 16 22.66 -1.45 19.38
N VAL A 17 21.78 -1.87 18.46
CA VAL A 17 20.76 -2.90 18.70
C VAL A 17 20.55 -3.66 17.38
N PRO A 18 20.64 -5.01 17.35
CA PRO A 18 20.21 -5.77 16.19
C PRO A 18 18.70 -5.56 15.99
N PRO A 19 18.19 -5.41 14.75
CA PRO A 19 16.76 -5.20 14.51
C PRO A 19 15.94 -6.30 15.19
N ASN A 20 14.80 -5.93 15.77
CA ASN A 20 13.95 -6.86 16.52
C ASN A 20 13.65 -8.12 15.66
N PRO A 21 14.00 -9.34 16.12
CA PRO A 21 13.77 -10.58 15.39
C PRO A 21 12.30 -10.82 15.00
N VAL A 22 11.36 -10.14 15.68
CA VAL A 22 9.91 -10.31 15.56
C VAL A 22 9.31 -9.52 14.36
N ARG A 23 10.10 -8.73 13.62
CA ARG A 23 9.58 -7.81 12.58
C ARG A 23 9.36 -8.40 11.17
N TYR A 24 9.57 -9.71 10.97
CA TYR A 24 9.60 -10.30 9.62
C TYR A 24 8.49 -11.33 9.39
N ASN A 25 7.24 -10.91 9.49
CA ASN A 25 6.11 -11.82 9.34
C ASN A 25 5.26 -11.58 8.09
N ASP A 26 5.31 -10.36 7.55
CA ASP A 26 4.72 -10.04 6.24
C ASP A 26 5.74 -10.41 5.15
N PRO A 27 5.39 -11.20 4.13
CA PRO A 27 6.29 -11.53 3.04
C PRO A 27 6.95 -10.31 2.37
N ALA A 28 6.25 -9.18 2.30
CA ALA A 28 6.81 -7.94 1.78
C ALA A 28 8.01 -7.44 2.63
N GLU A 29 8.07 -7.78 3.91
CA GLU A 29 9.17 -7.42 4.81
C GLU A 29 10.45 -8.25 4.57
N TYR A 30 10.43 -9.26 3.70
CA TYR A 30 11.65 -9.97 3.27
C TYR A 30 12.35 -9.32 2.07
N ILE A 31 11.68 -8.38 1.39
CA ILE A 31 12.25 -7.66 0.25
C ILE A 31 13.27 -6.65 0.78
N ASP A 32 14.55 -6.79 0.43
CA ASP A 32 15.61 -5.89 0.88
C ASP A 32 15.63 -4.60 0.03
N PHE A 33 14.73 -3.66 0.37
CA PHE A 33 14.55 -2.41 -0.37
C PHE A 33 14.36 -1.21 0.58
N ALA A 34 15.26 -0.22 0.45
CA ALA A 34 15.18 1.14 1.02
C ALA A 34 14.57 1.24 2.43
N ARG A 35 15.19 0.56 3.41
CA ARG A 35 14.73 0.55 4.82
C ARG A 35 15.44 1.64 5.64
N PRO A 36 14.75 2.71 6.04
CA PRO A 36 15.32 3.64 7.02
C PRO A 36 15.34 3.01 8.42
N ILE A 37 16.43 3.21 9.15
CA ILE A 37 16.48 2.91 10.59
C ILE A 37 15.64 3.99 11.27
N ALA A 38 14.46 3.61 11.74
CA ALA A 38 13.43 4.55 12.22
C ALA A 38 12.94 4.27 13.65
N GLU A 39 13.59 3.33 14.34
CA GLU A 39 13.09 2.76 15.59
C GLU A 39 13.17 3.71 16.80
N ASN A 40 13.87 4.84 16.66
CA ASN A 40 14.12 5.81 17.74
C ASN A 40 13.44 7.17 17.50
N TYR A 41 12.60 7.31 16.47
CA TYR A 41 11.91 8.58 16.20
C TYR A 41 10.69 8.76 17.11
N LEU A 42 10.41 10.02 17.45
CA LEU A 42 9.27 10.38 18.28
C LEU A 42 7.96 10.02 17.56
N PRO A 43 6.96 9.42 18.24
CA PRO A 43 5.68 9.14 17.61
C PRO A 43 4.93 10.44 17.32
N PHE A 44 4.29 10.51 16.15
CA PHE A 44 3.39 11.61 15.78
C PHE A 44 2.13 11.61 16.65
N ASP A 45 1.56 10.43 16.87
CA ASP A 45 0.42 10.27 17.76
C ASP A 45 0.90 10.36 19.22
N SER A 46 0.40 11.33 19.99
CA SER A 46 0.82 11.51 21.39
C SER A 46 -0.03 10.74 22.40
N ARG A 47 -1.06 10.00 21.96
CA ARG A 47 -1.94 9.22 22.85
C ARG A 47 -1.14 8.15 23.60
N SER A 48 -1.52 7.84 24.83
CA SER A 48 -0.96 6.70 25.57
C SER A 48 -1.47 5.38 24.99
N ASN A 49 -0.81 4.26 25.29
CA ASN A 49 -1.28 2.94 24.82
C ASN A 49 -2.72 2.63 25.31
N GLY A 50 -3.10 3.07 26.52
CA GLY A 50 -4.48 2.92 27.01
C GLY A 50 -5.47 3.76 26.21
N ALA A 51 -5.12 5.01 25.89
CA ALA A 51 -5.97 5.88 25.07
C ALA A 51 -6.07 5.40 23.62
N LEU A 52 -5.00 4.82 23.06
CA LEU A 52 -5.03 4.16 21.74
C LEU A 52 -5.93 2.94 21.75
N GLU A 53 -5.85 2.11 22.80
CA GLU A 53 -6.73 0.97 22.94
C GLU A 53 -8.20 1.42 23.08
N GLU A 54 -8.52 2.47 23.85
CA GLU A 54 -9.87 3.02 23.92
C GLU A 54 -10.34 3.53 22.55
N ALA A 55 -9.51 4.31 21.85
CA ALA A 55 -9.84 4.86 20.54
C ALA A 55 -10.07 3.78 19.47
N ALA A 56 -9.33 2.66 19.52
CA ALA A 56 -9.50 1.54 18.61
C ALA A 56 -10.92 0.90 18.65
N PHE A 57 -11.73 1.20 19.67
CA PHE A 57 -13.10 0.69 19.79
C PHE A 57 -14.15 1.79 20.01
N GLY A 58 -13.74 3.00 20.39
CA GLY A 58 -14.63 4.08 20.80
C GLY A 58 -14.82 5.21 19.78
N GLU A 59 -13.94 5.32 18.78
CA GLU A 59 -14.03 6.38 17.77
C GLU A 59 -15.18 6.15 16.78
N GLU A 60 -15.74 7.24 16.27
CA GLU A 60 -16.92 7.22 15.38
C GLU A 60 -16.61 6.55 14.03
N THR A 61 -15.46 6.89 13.43
CA THR A 61 -15.08 6.42 12.09
C THR A 61 -14.22 5.16 12.16
N ALA A 62 -14.43 4.25 11.20
CA ALA A 62 -13.60 3.05 11.06
C ALA A 62 -12.13 3.39 10.81
N LEU A 63 -11.86 4.49 10.10
CA LEU A 63 -10.52 5.02 9.86
C LEU A 63 -9.79 5.32 11.17
N GLU A 64 -10.43 6.05 12.09
CA GLU A 64 -9.79 6.41 13.36
C GLU A 64 -9.59 5.21 14.28
N ARG A 65 -10.57 4.29 14.30
CA ARG A 65 -10.44 3.02 15.01
C ARG A 65 -9.29 2.17 14.47
N GLU A 66 -9.17 2.05 13.15
CA GLU A 66 -8.05 1.36 12.50
C GLU A 66 -6.71 2.06 12.80
N ARG A 67 -6.64 3.38 12.65
CA ARG A 67 -5.43 4.17 12.92
C ARG A 67 -4.91 3.94 14.34
N ALA A 68 -5.80 4.00 15.34
CA ALA A 68 -5.43 3.77 16.72
C ALA A 68 -4.93 2.34 16.98
N LEU A 69 -5.55 1.32 16.36
CA LEU A 69 -5.10 -0.08 16.47
C LEU A 69 -3.70 -0.28 15.86
N TRP A 70 -3.44 0.30 14.68
CA TRP A 70 -2.16 0.20 14.00
C TRP A 70 -1.04 0.90 14.80
N GLU A 71 -1.30 2.07 15.34
CA GLU A 71 -0.36 2.79 16.21
C GLU A 71 -0.07 2.00 17.52
N LEU A 72 -1.10 1.42 18.14
CA LEU A 72 -0.93 0.55 19.31
C LEU A 72 -0.04 -0.66 19.00
N ALA A 73 -0.29 -1.33 17.87
CA ALA A 73 0.47 -2.49 17.44
C ALA A 73 1.92 -2.15 17.05
N ASP A 74 2.17 -0.99 16.45
CA ASP A 74 3.53 -0.55 16.16
C ASP A 74 4.36 -0.37 17.45
N ARG A 75 3.74 0.13 18.53
CA ARG A 75 4.40 0.33 19.84
C ARG A 75 4.55 -0.96 20.65
N ALA A 76 3.67 -1.93 20.44
CA ALA A 76 3.54 -3.11 21.30
C ALA A 76 3.24 -4.40 20.52
N SER A 77 3.94 -4.65 19.41
CA SER A 77 3.61 -5.66 18.38
C SER A 77 3.09 -7.01 18.90
N ALA A 78 3.90 -7.75 19.66
CA ALA A 78 3.50 -9.08 20.16
C ALA A 78 2.36 -9.02 21.19
N GLN A 79 2.22 -7.90 21.92
CA GLN A 79 1.17 -7.71 22.92
C GLN A 79 -0.14 -7.18 22.31
N ALA A 80 -0.12 -6.77 21.04
CA ALA A 80 -1.29 -6.23 20.36
C ALA A 80 -2.24 -7.30 19.81
N LEU A 81 -1.79 -8.56 19.66
CA LEU A 81 -2.61 -9.63 19.09
C LEU A 81 -3.98 -9.83 19.79
N PRO A 82 -4.09 -9.79 21.13
CA PRO A 82 -5.39 -9.81 21.81
C PRO A 82 -6.30 -8.62 21.46
N ALA A 83 -5.74 -7.42 21.32
CA ALA A 83 -6.48 -6.24 20.90
C ALA A 83 -6.95 -6.36 19.43
N ILE A 84 -6.08 -6.84 18.54
CA ILE A 84 -6.40 -7.10 17.13
C ILE A 84 -7.51 -8.15 17.01
N LYS A 85 -7.45 -9.24 17.78
CA LYS A 85 -8.54 -10.24 17.81
C LYS A 85 -9.86 -9.59 18.26
N ARG A 86 -9.86 -8.85 19.36
CA ARG A 86 -11.06 -8.18 19.88
C ARG A 86 -11.63 -7.18 18.87
N PHE A 87 -10.75 -6.52 18.10
CA PHE A 87 -11.13 -5.62 17.01
C PHE A 87 -11.84 -6.38 15.89
N LEU A 88 -11.27 -7.47 15.40
CA LEU A 88 -11.89 -8.32 14.38
C LEU A 88 -13.25 -8.87 14.80
N ASP A 89 -13.42 -9.23 16.08
CA ASP A 89 -14.68 -9.74 16.63
C ASP A 89 -15.80 -8.67 16.71
N ARG A 90 -15.47 -7.37 16.67
CA ARG A 90 -16.41 -6.26 16.94
C ARG A 90 -16.58 -5.27 15.80
N GLU A 91 -15.55 -5.09 14.99
CA GLU A 91 -15.57 -4.13 13.89
C GLU A 91 -16.52 -4.59 12.80
N SER A 92 -17.37 -3.67 12.36
CA SER A 92 -18.35 -3.91 11.30
C SER A 92 -17.80 -3.53 9.92
N ASP A 93 -16.87 -2.58 9.85
CA ASP A 93 -16.28 -2.14 8.60
C ASP A 93 -15.36 -3.21 8.00
N SER A 94 -15.70 -3.64 6.78
CA SER A 94 -14.96 -4.70 6.07
C SER A 94 -13.51 -4.30 5.81
N LYS A 95 -13.25 -3.06 5.39
CA LYS A 95 -11.89 -2.59 5.09
C LYS A 95 -11.02 -2.59 6.34
N ALA A 96 -11.53 -2.11 7.47
CA ALA A 96 -10.84 -2.13 8.76
C ALA A 96 -10.55 -3.56 9.23
N ARG A 97 -11.51 -4.49 9.08
CA ARG A 97 -11.28 -5.92 9.37
C ARG A 97 -10.19 -6.52 8.48
N GLN A 98 -10.19 -6.24 7.18
CA GLN A 98 -9.13 -6.67 6.28
C GLN A 98 -7.76 -6.12 6.72
N GLY A 99 -7.70 -4.83 7.09
CA GLY A 99 -6.51 -4.19 7.65
C GLY A 99 -6.03 -4.86 8.95
N ALA A 100 -6.94 -5.19 9.86
CA ALA A 100 -6.63 -5.87 11.12
C ALA A 100 -6.09 -7.30 10.91
N LEU A 101 -6.61 -8.07 9.94
CA LEU A 101 -6.02 -9.37 9.57
C LEU A 101 -4.57 -9.23 9.09
N TRP A 102 -4.28 -8.17 8.31
CA TRP A 102 -2.91 -7.88 7.92
C TRP A 102 -2.03 -7.56 9.13
N LEU A 103 -2.53 -6.70 10.00
CA LEU A 103 -1.82 -6.24 11.18
C LEU A 103 -1.50 -7.42 12.12
N ALA A 104 -2.43 -8.39 12.24
CA ALA A 104 -2.18 -9.63 12.97
C ALA A 104 -0.97 -10.38 12.41
N LEU A 105 -0.94 -10.64 11.09
CA LEU A 105 0.21 -11.27 10.45
C LEU A 105 1.48 -10.46 10.69
N LYS A 106 1.46 -9.15 10.39
CA LYS A 106 2.62 -8.26 10.52
C LYS A 106 3.17 -8.22 11.96
N SER A 107 2.29 -8.27 12.96
CA SER A 107 2.67 -8.14 14.38
C SER A 107 3.10 -9.46 15.03
N ALA A 108 2.52 -10.59 14.61
CA ALA A 108 2.64 -11.86 15.34
C ALA A 108 3.02 -13.09 14.48
N GLY A 109 3.04 -12.96 13.14
CA GLY A 109 3.51 -14.02 12.24
C GLY A 109 2.77 -15.33 12.39
N ASP A 110 3.52 -16.40 12.58
CA ASP A 110 2.98 -17.75 12.76
C ASP A 110 1.96 -17.81 13.91
N GLN A 111 2.07 -16.95 14.93
CA GLN A 111 1.11 -16.89 16.03
C GLN A 111 -0.26 -16.35 15.58
N ALA A 112 -0.32 -15.61 14.48
CA ALA A 112 -1.57 -15.13 13.89
C ALA A 112 -2.32 -16.23 13.13
N VAL A 113 -1.72 -17.39 12.84
CA VAL A 113 -2.33 -18.45 12.00
C VAL A 113 -3.67 -18.93 12.55
N HIS A 114 -3.80 -19.09 13.87
CA HIS A 114 -5.08 -19.47 14.48
C HIS A 114 -6.15 -18.39 14.29
N LEU A 115 -5.78 -17.12 14.49
CA LEU A 115 -6.68 -16.00 14.27
C LEU A 115 -7.11 -15.91 12.79
N LEU A 116 -6.18 -16.05 11.85
CA LEU A 116 -6.49 -16.07 10.41
C LEU A 116 -7.40 -17.26 10.06
N GLN A 117 -7.19 -18.42 10.68
CA GLN A 117 -8.04 -19.59 10.51
C GLN A 117 -9.46 -19.36 11.02
N ASP A 118 -9.65 -18.63 12.11
CA ASP A 118 -10.99 -18.32 12.66
C ASP A 118 -11.81 -17.43 11.71
N HIS A 119 -11.15 -16.61 10.89
CA HIS A 119 -11.79 -15.71 9.92
C HIS A 119 -11.80 -16.25 8.48
N ARG A 120 -11.40 -17.50 8.23
CA ARG A 120 -11.31 -18.08 6.87
C ARG A 120 -12.66 -18.16 6.13
N ASP A 121 -13.76 -18.15 6.89
CA ASP A 121 -15.14 -18.29 6.42
C ASP A 121 -15.99 -17.13 6.99
N ASP A 122 -15.37 -15.96 7.15
CA ASP A 122 -16.05 -14.72 7.51
C ASP A 122 -17.26 -14.46 6.59
N GLU A 123 -18.30 -13.81 7.12
CA GLU A 123 -19.51 -13.49 6.37
C GLU A 123 -19.21 -12.56 5.18
N ASP A 124 -18.20 -11.69 5.34
CA ASP A 124 -17.70 -10.85 4.28
C ASP A 124 -16.71 -11.64 3.40
N PRO A 125 -17.02 -11.86 2.10
CA PRO A 125 -16.17 -12.64 1.22
C PRO A 125 -14.75 -12.08 1.06
N GLU A 126 -14.55 -10.76 1.13
CA GLU A 126 -13.24 -10.14 1.01
C GLU A 126 -12.41 -10.34 2.28
N VAL A 127 -13.04 -10.25 3.46
CA VAL A 127 -12.39 -10.58 4.75
C VAL A 127 -11.97 -12.06 4.77
N ALA A 128 -12.89 -12.96 4.40
CA ALA A 128 -12.61 -14.40 4.32
C ALA A 128 -11.48 -14.74 3.34
N ASP A 129 -11.49 -14.11 2.16
CA ASP A 129 -10.47 -14.36 1.14
C ASP A 129 -9.10 -13.81 1.57
N TRP A 130 -9.03 -12.64 2.22
CA TRP A 130 -7.79 -12.15 2.82
C TRP A 130 -7.27 -13.08 3.91
N ALA A 131 -8.13 -13.59 4.80
CA ALA A 131 -7.73 -14.51 5.85
C ALA A 131 -7.04 -15.76 5.28
N ARG A 132 -7.59 -16.35 4.21
CA ARG A 132 -7.02 -17.53 3.52
C ARG A 132 -5.69 -17.22 2.83
N ILE A 133 -5.57 -16.06 2.20
CA ILE A 133 -4.33 -15.63 1.55
C ILE A 133 -3.24 -15.39 2.59
N LEU A 134 -3.53 -14.64 3.65
CA LEU A 134 -2.55 -14.34 4.70
C LEU A 134 -2.14 -15.60 5.47
N ARG A 135 -3.05 -16.57 5.63
CA ARG A 135 -2.70 -17.87 6.20
C ARG A 135 -1.78 -18.65 5.24
N THR A 136 -2.03 -18.58 3.94
CA THR A 136 -1.10 -19.14 2.93
C THR A 136 0.29 -18.48 3.05
N ASP A 137 0.33 -17.16 3.20
CA ASP A 137 1.58 -16.40 3.38
C ASP A 137 2.33 -16.83 4.65
N ALA A 138 1.62 -17.03 5.76
CA ALA A 138 2.21 -17.44 7.04
C ALA A 138 2.69 -18.90 7.05
N THR A 139 1.97 -19.81 6.39
CA THR A 139 2.20 -21.26 6.51
C THR A 139 2.88 -21.90 5.31
N GLY A 140 2.92 -21.20 4.17
CA GLY A 140 3.29 -21.75 2.87
C GLY A 140 2.29 -22.78 2.31
N GLN A 141 1.18 -23.05 3.00
CA GLN A 141 0.17 -24.00 2.57
C GLN A 141 -0.92 -23.29 1.77
N ALA A 142 -0.95 -23.53 0.47
CA ALA A 142 -1.93 -22.92 -0.42
C ALA A 142 -3.38 -23.24 -0.03
N GLU A 143 -4.21 -22.21 0.07
CA GLU A 143 -5.65 -22.33 0.26
C GLU A 143 -6.44 -21.97 -1.00
N ALA A 144 -7.59 -22.63 -1.15
CA ALA A 144 -8.56 -22.26 -2.17
C ALA A 144 -9.14 -20.88 -1.86
N ARG A 145 -9.16 -20.01 -2.88
CA ARG A 145 -9.80 -18.68 -2.80
C ARG A 145 -11.30 -18.81 -2.54
N VAL A 146 -11.92 -17.75 -2.06
CA VAL A 146 -13.40 -17.70 -1.91
C VAL A 146 -14.10 -17.71 -3.26
N TYR A 147 -13.42 -17.22 -4.28
CA TYR A 147 -13.90 -17.04 -5.65
C TYR A 147 -13.46 -18.18 -6.57
N SER A 148 -14.31 -18.56 -7.53
CA SER A 148 -14.01 -19.57 -8.56
C SER A 148 -14.10 -19.03 -9.99
N SER A 149 -14.66 -17.83 -10.18
CA SER A 149 -14.71 -17.14 -11.47
C SER A 149 -14.31 -15.68 -11.35
N ALA A 150 -13.95 -15.11 -12.51
CA ALA A 150 -13.54 -13.74 -12.67
C ALA A 150 -14.31 -13.11 -13.84
N ARG A 151 -15.05 -12.04 -13.56
CA ARG A 151 -15.73 -11.23 -14.57
C ARG A 151 -14.78 -10.20 -15.15
N VAL A 152 -14.91 -10.04 -16.46
CA VAL A 152 -14.11 -9.12 -17.26
C VAL A 152 -15.03 -8.23 -18.07
N GLU A 153 -14.66 -6.96 -18.16
CA GLU A 153 -15.31 -6.00 -19.04
C GLU A 153 -14.42 -5.71 -20.25
N GLU A 154 -15.01 -5.40 -21.40
CA GLU A 154 -14.23 -5.12 -22.61
C GLU A 154 -13.82 -3.64 -22.74
N THR A 155 -14.28 -2.76 -21.83
CA THR A 155 -13.96 -1.33 -21.79
C THR A 155 -12.70 -1.03 -20.98
N GLY A 156 -12.07 0.13 -21.22
CA GLY A 156 -10.84 0.58 -20.56
C GLY A 156 -9.56 0.00 -21.17
N GLY A 157 -8.40 0.53 -20.78
CA GLY A 157 -7.09 0.20 -21.38
C GLY A 157 -6.35 -1.02 -20.79
N PHE A 158 -6.87 -1.64 -19.72
CA PHE A 158 -6.16 -2.68 -18.97
C PHE A 158 -6.95 -3.98 -18.82
N ASP A 159 -6.24 -5.10 -18.86
CA ASP A 159 -6.78 -6.43 -18.59
C ASP A 159 -7.14 -6.62 -17.12
N GLN A 160 -6.40 -5.96 -16.24
CA GLN A 160 -6.60 -6.04 -14.82
C GLN A 160 -6.24 -4.73 -14.12
N THR A 161 -7.03 -4.35 -13.12
CA THR A 161 -6.79 -3.29 -12.15
C THR A 161 -6.86 -3.86 -10.75
N VAL A 162 -5.75 -3.84 -10.02
CA VAL A 162 -5.63 -4.39 -8.65
C VAL A 162 -5.52 -3.24 -7.66
N PRO A 163 -6.50 -3.08 -6.75
CA PRO A 163 -6.37 -2.15 -5.63
C PRO A 163 -5.21 -2.56 -4.71
N LEU A 164 -4.35 -1.60 -4.41
CA LEU A 164 -3.26 -1.77 -3.47
C LEU A 164 -3.67 -1.19 -2.12
N VAL A 165 -3.65 -2.06 -1.11
CA VAL A 165 -3.77 -1.70 0.30
C VAL A 165 -2.36 -1.41 0.81
N ILE A 166 -2.13 -0.18 1.28
CA ILE A 166 -0.79 0.31 1.63
C ILE A 166 -0.74 0.64 3.12
N SER A 167 0.31 0.20 3.79
CA SER A 167 0.62 0.63 5.16
C SER A 167 2.08 0.99 5.28
N GLY A 168 2.45 1.77 6.29
CA GLY A 168 3.83 2.16 6.43
C GLY A 168 4.05 3.23 7.46
N ASN A 169 5.07 4.03 7.20
CA ASN A 169 5.46 5.11 8.06
C ASN A 169 5.84 6.34 7.23
N VAL A 170 5.60 7.50 7.80
CA VAL A 170 6.17 8.77 7.34
C VAL A 170 7.08 9.28 8.44
N ILE A 171 8.34 9.54 8.10
CA ILE A 171 9.23 10.31 8.96
C ILE A 171 9.25 11.73 8.44
N VAL A 172 8.88 12.68 9.28
CA VAL A 172 8.90 14.10 8.97
C VAL A 172 9.92 14.78 9.87
N ASP A 173 10.83 15.53 9.28
CA ASP A 173 11.81 16.31 10.02
C ASP A 173 11.14 17.61 10.53
N MET A 174 10.78 17.64 11.82
CA MET A 174 10.14 18.79 12.44
C MET A 174 11.18 19.83 12.88
N PRO A 175 10.94 21.13 12.67
CA PRO A 175 11.75 22.18 13.28
C PRO A 175 11.82 22.01 14.80
N GLU A 176 13.01 22.16 15.37
CA GLU A 176 13.32 22.14 16.82
C GLU A 176 13.11 20.81 17.57
N THR A 177 12.17 19.96 17.12
CA THR A 177 11.85 18.67 17.74
C THR A 177 12.65 17.52 17.11
N GLY A 178 13.08 17.69 15.86
CA GLY A 178 13.75 16.65 15.09
C GLY A 178 12.75 15.67 14.45
N PRO A 179 13.22 14.50 14.00
CA PRO A 179 12.41 13.56 13.24
C PRO A 179 11.26 12.95 14.07
N VAL A 180 10.03 13.13 13.55
CA VAL A 180 8.79 12.56 14.07
C VAL A 180 8.28 11.52 13.08
N ARG A 181 7.74 10.40 13.59
CA ARG A 181 7.26 9.27 12.79
C ARG A 181 5.76 9.08 12.99
N ALA A 182 5.01 9.08 11.88
CA ALA A 182 3.60 8.71 11.84
C ALA A 182 3.44 7.29 11.27
N VAL A 183 2.62 6.45 11.91
CA VAL A 183 2.24 5.13 11.40
C VAL A 183 1.02 5.28 10.49
N LEU A 184 1.16 4.92 9.22
CA LEU A 184 0.07 4.96 8.26
C LEU A 184 -0.69 3.63 8.26
N SER A 185 -1.88 3.61 8.85
CA SER A 185 -2.84 2.52 8.65
C SER A 185 -3.42 2.58 7.22
N PRO A 186 -3.95 1.47 6.68
CA PRO A 186 -4.50 1.41 5.33
C PRO A 186 -5.52 2.50 4.97
N GLN A 187 -6.56 2.68 5.78
CA GLN A 187 -7.59 3.68 5.50
C GLN A 187 -7.05 5.09 5.69
N TRP A 188 -6.14 5.31 6.64
CA TRP A 188 -5.53 6.62 6.82
C TRP A 188 -4.62 6.97 5.63
N PHE A 189 -3.84 6.00 5.12
CA PHE A 189 -3.09 6.15 3.87
C PHE A 189 -4.02 6.52 2.72
N GLU A 190 -5.09 5.76 2.49
CA GLU A 190 -6.05 6.02 1.40
C GLU A 190 -6.67 7.41 1.51
N SER A 191 -6.99 7.88 2.72
CA SER A 191 -7.59 9.20 2.95
C SER A 191 -6.63 10.37 2.65
N LEU A 192 -5.33 10.21 2.89
CA LEU A 192 -4.34 11.28 2.74
C LEU A 192 -3.66 11.25 1.37
N LEU A 193 -3.31 10.05 0.94
CA LEU A 193 -2.45 9.78 -0.21
C LEU A 193 -3.22 9.08 -1.32
N GLY A 194 -4.53 8.92 -1.20
CA GLY A 194 -5.39 8.37 -2.24
C GLY A 194 -5.35 6.85 -2.34
N ARG A 195 -6.40 6.32 -2.95
CA ARG A 195 -6.51 4.91 -3.33
C ARG A 195 -5.57 4.62 -4.49
N VAL A 196 -4.81 3.55 -4.39
CA VAL A 196 -3.80 3.18 -5.41
C VAL A 196 -4.27 1.95 -6.19
N LEU A 197 -4.25 2.05 -7.51
CA LEU A 197 -4.60 0.97 -8.45
C LEU A 197 -3.39 0.58 -9.27
N ALA A 198 -3.07 -0.72 -9.29
CA ALA A 198 -2.08 -1.31 -10.15
C ALA A 198 -2.75 -1.91 -11.40
N SER A 199 -2.49 -1.29 -12.55
CA SER A 199 -3.14 -1.60 -13.82
C SER A 199 -2.16 -2.29 -14.77
N THR A 200 -2.56 -3.46 -15.29
CA THR A 200 -1.66 -4.35 -16.05
C THR A 200 -2.36 -4.99 -17.24
N ASN A 201 -1.56 -5.39 -18.23
CA ASN A 201 -1.98 -6.17 -19.39
C ASN A 201 -1.19 -7.47 -19.42
N VAL A 202 -1.85 -8.56 -19.83
CA VAL A 202 -1.22 -9.90 -19.88
C VAL A 202 0.09 -9.90 -20.66
N GLU A 203 0.09 -9.17 -21.78
CA GLU A 203 1.22 -9.13 -22.72
C GLU A 203 2.43 -8.37 -22.17
N THR A 204 2.21 -7.37 -21.31
CA THR A 204 3.27 -6.45 -20.85
C THR A 204 3.54 -6.52 -19.36
N ILE A 205 2.82 -7.35 -18.60
CA ILE A 205 2.94 -7.42 -17.13
C ILE A 205 4.34 -7.71 -16.59
N ARG A 206 5.25 -8.22 -17.44
CA ARG A 206 6.65 -8.47 -17.09
C ARG A 206 7.55 -7.24 -17.16
N THR A 207 7.12 -6.18 -17.84
CA THR A 207 7.92 -4.97 -18.10
C THR A 207 7.21 -3.70 -17.72
N ASP A 208 5.87 -3.69 -17.78
CA ASP A 208 5.06 -2.49 -17.73
C ASP A 208 3.99 -2.62 -16.63
N LEU A 209 3.78 -1.51 -15.94
CA LEU A 209 2.74 -1.32 -14.94
C LEU A 209 2.30 0.13 -15.00
N THR A 210 1.01 0.39 -14.95
CA THR A 210 0.51 1.75 -14.69
C THR A 210 -0.05 1.78 -13.28
N ILE A 211 0.41 2.73 -12.48
CA ILE A 211 -0.16 2.99 -11.15
C ILE A 211 -1.01 4.26 -11.25
N GLU A 212 -2.27 4.16 -10.87
CA GLU A 212 -3.13 5.32 -10.66
C GLU A 212 -3.35 5.53 -9.17
N LYS A 213 -3.23 6.76 -8.73
CA LYS A 213 -3.66 7.21 -7.42
C LYS A 213 -4.89 8.10 -7.60
N ARG A 214 -5.93 7.83 -6.83
CA ARG A 214 -7.22 8.52 -6.86
C ARG A 214 -7.59 9.04 -5.49
N ILE A 215 -7.91 10.33 -5.38
CA ILE A 215 -8.45 10.95 -4.16
C ILE A 215 -9.85 11.47 -4.46
N GLU A 216 -10.86 10.89 -3.80
CA GLU A 216 -12.25 11.31 -3.92
C GLU A 216 -12.52 12.57 -3.09
N GLY A 217 -13.47 13.40 -3.53
CA GLY A 217 -13.90 14.58 -2.78
C GLY A 217 -12.83 15.67 -2.62
N PHE A 218 -11.73 15.57 -3.37
CA PHE A 218 -10.65 16.56 -3.34
C PHE A 218 -11.03 17.84 -4.08
N ASN A 219 -11.59 17.72 -5.28
CA ASN A 219 -12.02 18.86 -6.07
C ASN A 219 -13.40 19.35 -5.62
N ALA A 220 -13.61 20.67 -5.67
CA ALA A 220 -14.86 21.30 -5.25
C ALA A 220 -16.08 20.90 -6.10
N ASP A 221 -15.86 20.43 -7.33
CA ASP A 221 -16.89 19.93 -8.24
C ASP A 221 -17.25 18.45 -8.00
N GLY A 222 -16.59 17.79 -7.06
CA GLY A 222 -16.78 16.38 -6.72
C GLY A 222 -16.01 15.40 -7.62
N SER A 223 -15.27 15.89 -8.63
CA SER A 223 -14.42 15.03 -9.44
C SER A 223 -13.23 14.49 -8.63
N PRO A 224 -12.75 13.26 -8.91
CA PRO A 224 -11.56 12.75 -8.25
C PRO A 224 -10.30 13.51 -8.69
N HIS A 225 -9.37 13.70 -7.76
CA HIS A 225 -8.00 14.06 -8.11
C HIS A 225 -7.22 12.81 -8.51
N LEU A 226 -6.58 12.86 -9.68
CA LEU A 226 -5.95 11.70 -10.32
C LEU A 226 -4.46 11.93 -10.54
N GLU A 227 -3.66 10.92 -10.20
CA GLU A 227 -2.23 10.90 -10.46
C GLU A 227 -1.84 9.57 -11.11
N VAL A 228 -1.37 9.61 -12.35
CA VAL A 228 -0.97 8.42 -13.12
C VAL A 228 0.55 8.36 -13.21
N TYR A 229 1.08 7.16 -12.96
CA TYR A 229 2.51 6.85 -12.91
C TYR A 229 2.80 5.63 -13.80
N PRO A 230 3.45 5.82 -14.97
CA PRO A 230 3.97 4.70 -15.73
C PRO A 230 5.21 4.14 -15.06
N PHE A 231 5.13 2.88 -14.65
CA PHE A 231 6.25 2.10 -14.15
C PHE A 231 6.78 1.20 -15.26
N ARG A 232 8.10 1.12 -15.35
CA ARG A 232 8.83 0.23 -16.27
C ARG A 232 9.95 -0.48 -15.53
N GLY A 233 10.28 -1.68 -15.97
CA GLY A 233 11.46 -2.39 -15.48
C GLY A 233 11.46 -3.86 -15.84
N THR A 234 11.90 -4.70 -14.92
CA THR A 234 12.13 -6.13 -15.19
C THR A 234 11.48 -7.03 -14.16
N SER A 235 11.09 -8.22 -14.63
CA SER A 235 10.53 -9.28 -13.79
C SER A 235 11.35 -10.55 -13.87
N VAL A 236 11.64 -11.15 -12.73
CA VAL A 236 12.39 -12.41 -12.61
C VAL A 236 11.46 -13.49 -12.04
N PRO A 237 11.32 -14.65 -12.70
CA PRO A 237 10.56 -15.76 -12.14
C PRO A 237 11.33 -16.42 -10.99
N TYR A 238 10.66 -16.64 -9.86
CA TYR A 238 11.21 -17.39 -8.72
C TYR A 238 10.40 -18.66 -8.40
N GLY A 239 9.42 -18.96 -9.24
CA GLY A 239 8.62 -20.18 -9.22
C GLY A 239 7.74 -20.21 -10.47
N ASP A 240 6.95 -21.28 -10.59
CA ASP A 240 6.10 -21.53 -11.76
C ASP A 240 5.18 -20.34 -12.10
N ARG A 241 4.43 -19.86 -11.10
CA ARG A 241 3.45 -18.77 -11.24
C ARG A 241 3.83 -17.50 -10.46
N TYR A 242 5.11 -17.33 -10.17
CA TYR A 242 5.58 -16.30 -9.24
C TYR A 242 6.66 -15.43 -9.86
N LEU A 243 6.47 -14.11 -9.81
CA LEU A 243 7.42 -13.13 -10.34
C LEU A 243 7.82 -12.12 -9.28
N GLU A 244 9.10 -11.80 -9.24
CA GLU A 244 9.63 -10.63 -8.55
C GLU A 244 9.83 -9.51 -9.57
N HIS A 245 9.28 -8.34 -9.30
CA HIS A 245 9.29 -7.16 -10.16
C HIS A 245 10.16 -6.09 -9.51
N THR A 246 11.08 -5.52 -10.27
CA THR A 246 11.78 -4.28 -9.92
C THR A 246 11.40 -3.22 -10.94
N TYR A 247 10.57 -2.26 -10.52
CA TYR A 247 10.03 -1.21 -11.39
C TYR A 247 10.38 0.18 -10.89
N LEU A 248 10.63 1.06 -11.86
CA LEU A 248 10.91 2.47 -11.67
C LEU A 248 9.91 3.30 -12.49
N SER A 249 9.46 4.40 -11.94
CA SER A 249 8.74 5.45 -12.65
C SER A 249 9.55 6.74 -12.54
N GLU A 250 9.92 7.32 -13.68
CA GLU A 250 10.59 8.61 -13.77
C GLU A 250 9.70 9.52 -14.62
N THR A 251 9.16 10.58 -14.02
CA THR A 251 8.23 11.48 -14.69
C THR A 251 8.33 12.90 -14.14
N LEU A 252 7.88 13.87 -14.92
CA LEU A 252 7.67 15.24 -14.46
C LEU A 252 6.26 15.35 -13.88
N ARG A 253 6.12 15.98 -12.71
CA ARG A 253 4.79 16.21 -12.13
C ARG A 253 4.59 17.61 -11.59
N PRO A 254 3.34 18.11 -11.63
CA PRO A 254 2.97 19.34 -10.97
C PRO A 254 3.32 19.28 -9.49
N TYR A 255 4.18 20.19 -9.07
CA TYR A 255 4.46 20.50 -7.67
C TYR A 255 3.93 21.89 -7.37
N PHE A 256 3.24 22.05 -6.26
CA PHE A 256 2.63 23.31 -5.87
C PHE A 256 3.48 23.98 -4.78
N PRO A 257 4.22 25.07 -5.09
CA PRO A 257 5.07 25.75 -4.12
C PRO A 257 4.31 26.39 -2.95
N SER A 258 2.98 26.51 -3.04
CA SER A 258 2.11 26.85 -1.92
C SER A 258 2.19 25.82 -0.77
N GLY A 259 2.64 24.60 -1.08
CA GLY A 259 2.60 23.46 -0.17
C GLY A 259 1.26 22.73 -0.15
N ILE A 260 0.25 23.22 -0.89
CA ILE A 260 -1.09 22.61 -0.97
C ILE A 260 -1.39 22.26 -2.43
N VAL A 261 -1.71 20.99 -2.69
CA VAL A 261 -2.07 20.51 -4.04
C VAL A 261 -3.25 21.31 -4.58
N GLY A 262 -3.15 21.75 -5.84
CA GLY A 262 -4.21 22.51 -6.52
C GLY A 262 -4.28 23.99 -6.16
N GLN A 263 -3.43 24.49 -5.26
CA GLN A 263 -3.38 25.91 -4.91
C GLN A 263 -2.15 26.61 -5.49
N GLY A 264 -2.38 27.68 -6.22
CA GLY A 264 -1.31 28.47 -6.87
C GLY A 264 -0.82 27.86 -8.18
N GLU A 265 0.17 28.51 -8.79
CA GLU A 265 0.75 28.06 -10.05
C GLU A 265 1.68 26.86 -9.81
N PRO A 266 1.44 25.71 -10.48
CA PRO A 266 2.32 24.56 -10.35
C PRO A 266 3.62 24.77 -11.12
N VAL A 267 4.65 24.06 -10.68
CA VAL A 267 5.91 23.89 -11.42
C VAL A 267 6.17 22.40 -11.61
N ASP A 268 6.57 22.03 -12.82
CA ASP A 268 6.88 20.63 -13.11
C ASP A 268 8.23 20.24 -12.50
N VAL A 269 8.23 19.27 -11.60
CA VAL A 269 9.45 18.75 -10.96
C VAL A 269 9.65 17.27 -11.31
N PRO A 270 10.90 16.82 -11.51
CA PRO A 270 11.19 15.41 -11.73
C PRO A 270 11.01 14.63 -10.45
N ILE A 271 10.18 13.60 -10.53
CA ILE A 271 9.99 12.62 -9.46
C ILE A 271 10.42 11.23 -9.93
N ALA A 272 11.04 10.49 -9.02
CA ALA A 272 11.43 9.11 -9.23
C ALA A 272 10.80 8.25 -8.14
N LEU A 273 10.00 7.26 -8.57
CA LEU A 273 9.37 6.29 -7.69
C LEU A 273 9.91 4.91 -8.02
N SER A 274 10.43 4.22 -7.02
CA SER A 274 10.90 2.85 -7.16
C SER A 274 10.08 1.92 -6.27
N ARG A 275 9.80 0.72 -6.79
CA ARG A 275 9.13 -0.34 -6.04
C ARG A 275 9.70 -1.70 -6.40
N VAL A 276 9.66 -2.58 -5.41
CA VAL A 276 9.90 -4.01 -5.60
C VAL A 276 8.66 -4.77 -5.14
N ALA A 277 8.20 -5.70 -5.97
CA ALA A 277 6.97 -6.44 -5.71
C ALA A 277 7.11 -7.92 -6.06
N MET A 278 6.51 -8.79 -5.26
CA MET A 278 6.35 -10.21 -5.52
C MET A 278 4.88 -10.49 -5.87
N THR A 279 4.63 -11.10 -7.01
CA THR A 279 3.28 -11.44 -7.48
C THR A 279 3.11 -12.95 -7.57
N SER A 280 1.89 -13.39 -7.27
CA SER A 280 1.40 -14.72 -7.63
C SER A 280 0.35 -14.56 -8.73
N PHE A 281 0.48 -15.31 -9.81
CA PHE A 281 -0.48 -15.34 -10.90
C PHE A 281 -1.48 -16.48 -10.74
N ALA A 282 -2.70 -16.24 -11.22
CA ALA A 282 -3.60 -17.36 -11.53
C ALA A 282 -2.96 -18.22 -12.63
N ARG A 283 -3.31 -19.51 -12.68
CA ARG A 283 -2.99 -20.39 -13.81
C ARG A 283 -4.12 -20.42 -14.82
N GLN A 284 -3.78 -20.74 -16.07
CA GLN A 284 -4.77 -21.04 -17.09
C GLN A 284 -5.78 -22.10 -16.59
N GLY A 285 -7.07 -21.78 -16.68
CA GLY A 285 -8.15 -22.66 -16.24
C GLY A 285 -8.35 -22.78 -14.73
N GLU A 286 -7.54 -22.11 -13.90
CA GLU A 286 -7.72 -22.10 -12.43
C GLU A 286 -9.04 -21.40 -12.03
N PHE A 287 -9.39 -20.34 -12.76
CA PHE A 287 -10.64 -19.59 -12.58
C PHE A 287 -11.43 -19.57 -13.88
N GLY A 288 -12.76 -19.64 -13.77
CA GLY A 288 -13.64 -19.38 -14.91
C GLY A 288 -13.56 -17.91 -15.31
N ILE A 289 -13.06 -17.59 -16.51
CA ILE A 289 -13.11 -16.23 -17.04
C ILE A 289 -14.46 -16.01 -17.71
N GLU A 290 -15.24 -15.06 -17.20
CA GLU A 290 -16.56 -14.68 -17.72
C GLU A 290 -16.47 -13.41 -18.58
N GLY A 291 -17.08 -13.44 -19.75
CA GLY A 291 -16.99 -12.40 -20.79
C GLY A 291 -17.00 -13.01 -22.20
N SER A 292 -17.25 -12.22 -23.23
CA SER A 292 -17.35 -12.73 -24.62
C SER A 292 -16.57 -11.92 -25.67
N GLY A 293 -15.66 -11.05 -25.23
CA GLY A 293 -14.83 -10.26 -26.14
C GLY A 293 -13.35 -10.66 -26.13
N ALA A 294 -12.57 -9.87 -26.85
CA ALA A 294 -11.16 -10.13 -27.12
C ALA A 294 -10.31 -10.16 -25.83
N ARG A 295 -10.67 -9.36 -24.83
CA ARG A 295 -9.98 -9.39 -23.53
C ARG A 295 -10.25 -10.70 -22.81
N ALA A 296 -11.51 -11.12 -22.70
CA ALA A 296 -11.86 -12.39 -22.09
C ALA A 296 -11.15 -13.58 -22.77
N ASP A 297 -11.08 -13.59 -24.11
CA ASP A 297 -10.39 -14.65 -24.86
C ASP A 297 -8.88 -14.65 -24.65
N ARG A 298 -8.24 -13.48 -24.65
CA ARG A 298 -6.81 -13.35 -24.31
C ARG A 298 -6.53 -13.92 -22.92
N LEU A 299 -7.32 -13.53 -21.92
CA LEU A 299 -7.20 -14.04 -20.56
C LEU A 299 -7.38 -15.56 -20.48
N ARG A 300 -8.36 -16.16 -21.17
CA ARG A 300 -8.52 -17.63 -21.19
C ARG A 300 -7.34 -18.35 -21.83
N SER A 301 -6.71 -17.74 -22.82
CA SER A 301 -5.62 -18.35 -23.58
C SER A 301 -4.25 -18.24 -22.88
N ALA A 302 -4.10 -17.32 -21.92
CA ALA A 302 -2.84 -17.03 -21.26
C ALA A 302 -2.49 -18.05 -20.18
N GLU A 303 -1.21 -18.43 -20.09
CA GLU A 303 -0.70 -19.31 -19.02
C GLU A 303 -0.80 -18.66 -17.64
N MET A 304 -0.51 -17.35 -17.58
CA MET A 304 -0.61 -16.49 -16.40
C MET A 304 -1.61 -15.35 -16.69
N PRO A 305 -2.92 -15.63 -16.62
CA PRO A 305 -3.93 -14.68 -17.09
C PRO A 305 -4.02 -13.40 -16.27
N PHE A 306 -3.80 -13.41 -14.95
CA PHE A 306 -3.89 -12.21 -14.14
C PHE A 306 -3.17 -12.37 -12.80
N VAL A 307 -2.89 -11.24 -12.14
CA VAL A 307 -2.31 -11.21 -10.79
C VAL A 307 -3.36 -11.66 -9.78
N GLN A 308 -3.15 -12.83 -9.18
CA GLN A 308 -4.01 -13.33 -8.12
C GLN A 308 -3.76 -12.58 -6.79
N SER A 309 -2.50 -12.29 -6.50
CA SER A 309 -2.09 -11.49 -5.34
C SER A 309 -0.72 -10.86 -5.53
N VAL A 310 -0.46 -9.75 -4.85
CA VAL A 310 0.80 -9.03 -4.87
C VAL A 310 1.19 -8.58 -3.48
N ARG A 311 2.49 -8.63 -3.17
CA ARG A 311 3.14 -8.06 -1.99
C ARG A 311 4.28 -7.18 -2.45
N GLY A 312 4.58 -6.10 -1.74
CA GLY A 312 5.73 -5.30 -2.12
C GLY A 312 6.09 -4.23 -1.13
N ARG A 313 7.20 -3.55 -1.42
CA ARG A 313 7.70 -2.42 -0.65
C ARG A 313 7.74 -1.18 -1.51
N TYR A 314 7.50 -0.04 -0.87
CA TYR A 314 7.67 1.27 -1.45
C TYR A 314 8.56 2.13 -0.56
N PHE A 315 9.21 3.08 -1.21
CA PHE A 315 9.97 4.15 -0.58
C PHE A 315 9.85 5.39 -1.47
N GLY A 316 9.74 6.55 -0.85
CA GLY A 316 9.66 7.81 -1.56
C GLY A 316 9.94 8.99 -0.65
N TRP A 317 10.07 10.14 -1.30
CA TRP A 317 10.23 11.43 -0.63
C TRP A 317 8.98 12.28 -0.86
N ALA A 318 8.63 13.09 0.13
CA ALA A 318 7.56 14.06 0.01
C ALA A 318 7.91 15.38 0.71
N ALA A 319 7.19 16.42 0.33
CA ALA A 319 7.06 17.65 1.06
C ALA A 319 5.73 17.62 1.84
N VAL A 320 5.81 17.92 3.14
CA VAL A 320 4.66 18.12 4.02
C VAL A 320 4.63 19.58 4.41
N ASN A 321 3.51 20.25 4.15
CA ASN A 321 3.30 21.62 4.63
C ASN A 321 2.98 21.59 6.14
N LEU A 322 4.03 21.73 6.96
CA LEU A 322 3.93 21.69 8.42
C LEU A 322 3.10 22.84 8.97
N GLU A 323 3.22 24.05 8.40
CA GLU A 323 2.45 25.21 8.84
C GLU A 323 0.95 24.97 8.64
N ALA A 324 0.54 24.60 7.42
CA ALA A 324 -0.86 24.29 7.13
C ALA A 324 -1.40 23.12 7.97
N THR A 325 -0.57 22.09 8.19
CA THR A 325 -0.95 20.94 9.03
C THR A 325 -1.15 21.34 10.48
N MET A 326 -0.28 22.20 11.02
CA MET A 326 -0.39 22.70 12.39
C MET A 326 -1.56 23.66 12.58
N GLU A 327 -1.84 24.51 11.58
CA GLU A 327 -3.01 25.42 11.58
C GLU A 327 -4.34 24.66 11.51
N ALA A 328 -4.43 23.63 10.65
CA ALA A 328 -5.61 22.78 10.55
C ALA A 328 -5.79 21.87 11.78
N GLY A 329 -4.72 21.59 12.52
CA GLY A 329 -4.72 20.64 13.63
C GLY A 329 -4.82 19.18 13.20
N GLN A 330 -4.83 18.92 11.89
CA GLN A 330 -4.91 17.59 11.29
C GLN A 330 -4.18 17.56 9.94
N VAL A 331 -3.79 16.36 9.50
CA VAL A 331 -3.26 16.14 8.16
C VAL A 331 -4.43 15.88 7.23
N GLU A 332 -4.51 16.59 6.10
CA GLU A 332 -5.58 16.46 5.11
C GLU A 332 -5.00 16.05 3.75
N ALA A 333 -5.88 15.58 2.86
CA ALA A 333 -5.52 15.34 1.47
C ALA A 333 -4.98 16.65 0.85
N GLY A 334 -3.88 16.54 0.10
CA GLY A 334 -3.22 17.69 -0.54
C GLY A 334 -2.18 18.42 0.33
N HIS A 335 -2.08 18.13 1.64
CA HIS A 335 -0.98 18.63 2.49
C HIS A 335 0.35 17.91 2.25
N VAL A 336 0.32 16.77 1.56
CA VAL A 336 1.49 15.94 1.25
C VAL A 336 1.67 15.85 -0.26
N GLN A 337 2.83 16.25 -0.74
CA GLN A 337 3.20 16.24 -2.15
C GLN A 337 4.43 15.39 -2.36
N LEU A 338 4.44 14.49 -3.34
CA LEU A 338 5.67 13.81 -3.74
C LEU A 338 6.71 14.85 -4.13
N GLY A 339 7.92 14.68 -3.63
CA GLY A 339 9.00 15.64 -3.78
C GLY A 339 10.30 14.94 -4.17
N ASN A 340 11.24 15.73 -4.64
CA ASN A 340 12.59 15.27 -4.93
C ASN A 340 13.56 16.14 -4.13
N PRO A 341 14.32 15.57 -3.18
CA PRO A 341 15.21 16.34 -2.30
C PRO A 341 16.36 17.02 -3.06
N THR A 342 16.61 16.63 -4.31
CA THR A 342 17.64 17.22 -5.17
C THR A 342 17.10 18.27 -6.15
N ASP A 343 15.78 18.46 -6.21
CA ASP A 343 15.17 19.44 -7.10
C ASP A 343 15.39 20.88 -6.59
N PRO A 344 15.72 21.87 -7.46
CA PRO A 344 15.96 23.25 -7.03
C PRO A 344 14.76 23.97 -6.40
N VAL A 345 13.53 23.54 -6.68
CA VAL A 345 12.31 24.18 -6.19
C VAL A 345 11.68 23.37 -5.06
N ALA A 346 11.52 22.07 -5.25
CA ALA A 346 10.90 21.18 -4.27
C ALA A 346 11.88 20.69 -3.19
N GLY A 347 13.20 20.72 -3.45
CA GLY A 347 14.21 20.07 -2.62
C GLY A 347 14.23 20.55 -1.17
N GLU A 348 14.30 21.86 -0.95
CA GLU A 348 14.31 22.45 0.41
C GLU A 348 13.03 22.16 1.21
N ARG A 349 11.92 21.88 0.51
CA ARG A 349 10.62 21.57 1.13
C ARG A 349 10.38 20.08 1.29
N THR A 350 11.20 19.24 0.68
CA THR A 350 11.08 17.78 0.73
C THR A 350 11.61 17.27 2.07
N ASN A 351 10.77 17.42 3.11
CA ASN A 351 11.07 17.17 4.52
C ASN A 351 10.54 15.83 5.05
N ALA A 352 9.98 14.98 4.19
CA ALA A 352 9.36 13.73 4.59
C ALA A 352 9.88 12.52 3.80
N ARG A 353 10.04 11.41 4.51
CA ARG A 353 10.39 10.08 3.98
C ARG A 353 9.21 9.15 4.19
N LEU A 354 8.67 8.59 3.10
CA LEU A 354 7.61 7.60 3.15
C LEU A 354 8.19 6.24 2.84
N TYR A 355 7.83 5.24 3.62
CA TYR A 355 8.25 3.87 3.38
C TYR A 355 7.28 2.89 4.03
N GLY A 356 7.15 1.71 3.44
CA GLY A 356 6.24 0.71 3.99
C GLY A 356 6.07 -0.49 3.10
N THR A 357 4.98 -1.21 3.33
CA THR A 357 4.58 -2.37 2.55
C THR A 357 3.22 -2.14 1.90
N PHE A 358 2.99 -2.81 0.79
CA PHE A 358 1.68 -2.86 0.15
C PHE A 358 1.31 -4.30 -0.18
N ARG A 359 0.01 -4.51 -0.29
CA ARG A 359 -0.56 -5.76 -0.76
C ARG A 359 -1.75 -5.49 -1.68
N GLY A 360 -2.01 -6.42 -2.58
CA GLY A 360 -3.19 -6.37 -3.43
C GLY A 360 -3.62 -7.79 -3.79
N LYS A 361 -4.85 -7.94 -4.25
CA LYS A 361 -5.37 -9.19 -4.78
C LYS A 361 -6.42 -8.92 -5.84
N SER A 362 -6.70 -9.90 -6.69
CA SER A 362 -8.00 -9.93 -7.36
C SER A 362 -9.08 -10.19 -6.32
N GLY A 363 -10.21 -9.49 -6.40
CA GLY A 363 -11.32 -9.60 -5.46
C GLY A 363 -12.63 -9.15 -6.11
N ASP A 364 -13.70 -9.15 -5.33
CA ASP A 364 -14.96 -8.53 -5.74
C ASP A 364 -14.97 -7.08 -5.29
N TYR A 365 -14.73 -6.16 -6.22
CA TYR A 365 -14.71 -4.73 -5.96
C TYR A 365 -16.01 -4.03 -6.37
N THR A 366 -16.99 -4.81 -6.83
CA THR A 366 -18.29 -4.29 -7.26
C THR A 366 -19.42 -4.66 -6.31
N GLY A 367 -19.15 -5.53 -5.33
CA GLY A 367 -20.18 -6.11 -4.48
C GLY A 367 -21.11 -7.06 -5.24
N ALA A 368 -20.65 -7.62 -6.36
CA ALA A 368 -21.42 -8.51 -7.22
C ALA A 368 -21.65 -9.91 -6.61
N GLY A 369 -20.99 -10.22 -5.49
CA GLY A 369 -21.10 -11.45 -4.74
C GLY A 369 -20.31 -12.60 -5.36
N ARG A 370 -19.45 -13.25 -4.56
CA ARG A 370 -18.68 -14.49 -4.85
C ARG A 370 -18.09 -14.61 -6.27
N GLN A 371 -17.79 -13.48 -6.91
CA GLN A 371 -17.12 -13.41 -8.21
C GLN A 371 -16.06 -12.31 -8.17
N MET A 372 -14.85 -12.61 -8.63
CA MET A 372 -13.84 -11.57 -8.78
C MET A 372 -14.15 -10.67 -9.97
N THR A 373 -13.74 -9.42 -9.89
CA THR A 373 -13.80 -8.48 -11.00
C THR A 373 -12.40 -8.03 -11.37
N LEU A 374 -11.96 -8.27 -12.61
CA LEU A 374 -10.57 -8.02 -12.99
C LEU A 374 -10.31 -6.55 -13.34
N ASN A 375 -11.24 -5.86 -13.98
CA ASN A 375 -11.02 -4.53 -14.56
C ASN A 375 -12.27 -3.63 -14.51
N THR A 376 -13.10 -3.81 -13.49
CA THR A 376 -14.31 -3.02 -13.25
C THR A 376 -13.96 -1.66 -12.63
N GLU A 377 -12.94 -1.60 -11.77
CA GLU A 377 -12.39 -0.32 -11.33
C GLU A 377 -11.54 0.28 -12.43
N LYS A 378 -12.10 1.26 -13.15
CA LYS A 378 -11.43 1.85 -14.31
C LYS A 378 -10.23 2.67 -13.86
N CYS A 379 -9.11 2.41 -14.52
CA CYS A 379 -7.96 3.29 -14.53
C CYS A 379 -8.14 4.29 -15.68
N HIS A 380 -8.02 5.56 -15.34
CA HIS A 380 -8.05 6.74 -16.21
C HIS A 380 -6.66 7.04 -16.80
N GLY A 381 -5.68 6.17 -16.57
CA GLY A 381 -4.42 6.18 -17.28
C GLY A 381 -4.49 5.30 -18.54
N SER A 382 -3.66 5.60 -19.53
CA SER A 382 -3.36 4.71 -20.64
C SER A 382 -2.13 3.84 -20.34
N PRO A 383 -1.91 2.72 -21.05
CA PRO A 383 -0.72 1.87 -20.86
C PRO A 383 0.62 2.60 -21.05
N ASP A 384 0.66 3.67 -21.87
CA ASP A 384 1.83 4.53 -22.05
C ASP A 384 1.99 5.60 -20.95
N GLY A 385 1.11 5.61 -19.94
CA GLY A 385 1.22 6.46 -18.75
C GLY A 385 0.61 7.84 -18.87
N ARG A 386 -0.18 8.10 -19.92
CA ARG A 386 -0.88 9.38 -20.10
C ARG A 386 -2.22 9.32 -19.36
N ILE A 387 -2.74 10.46 -18.96
CA ILE A 387 -4.14 10.53 -18.49
C ILE A 387 -5.02 10.39 -19.73
N ASP A 388 -5.83 9.34 -19.75
CA ASP A 388 -6.89 9.12 -20.71
C ASP A 388 -8.05 10.01 -20.31
N VAL A 389 -8.19 11.16 -20.99
CA VAL A 389 -9.32 12.05 -20.78
C VAL A 389 -10.49 11.40 -21.50
N LEU A 390 -11.15 10.48 -20.80
CA LEU A 390 -12.37 9.83 -21.29
C LEU A 390 -13.34 10.92 -21.76
N SER A 391 -13.97 10.68 -22.90
CA SER A 391 -15.03 11.57 -23.39
C SER A 391 -16.20 11.58 -22.40
N GLU A 392 -16.98 12.65 -22.34
CA GLU A 392 -18.11 12.79 -21.38
C GLU A 392 -19.11 11.60 -21.44
N ASP A 393 -19.20 10.95 -22.61
CA ASP A 393 -20.05 9.77 -22.84
C ASP A 393 -19.50 8.49 -22.15
N GLU A 394 -18.19 8.41 -21.91
CA GLU A 394 -17.52 7.28 -21.26
C GLU A 394 -17.44 7.46 -19.72
N ALA A 395 -17.53 8.69 -19.24
CA ALA A 395 -17.56 9.00 -17.80
C ALA A 395 -18.93 8.76 -17.15
N GLN A 396 -20.00 8.66 -17.94
CA GLN A 396 -21.38 8.44 -17.48
C GLN A 396 -21.87 6.98 -17.57
N ALA A 397 -21.09 6.09 -18.21
CA ALA A 397 -21.41 4.66 -18.38
C ALA A 397 -20.73 3.80 -17.31
#